data_AF-A0A1U8HUS7-F1
#
_entry.id   AF-A0A1U8HUS7-F1
#
_cell.length_a   1.000
_cell.length_b   1.000
_cell.length_c   1.000
_cell.angle_alpha   90.00
_cell.angle_beta   90.00
_cell.angle_gamma   90.00
#
_symmetry.space_group_name_H-M   'P 1'
#
loop_
_entity.id
_entity.type
_entity.pdbx_description
1 polymer ?
#
loop_
_entity_poly.entity_id
_entity_poly.type
_entity_poly.pdbx_seq_one_letter_code
_entity_poly.pdbx_strand_id
1 'polypeptide(L)'
;MAAAMKLISVLGLIVLISLGKVVDAAGECGKSAPDNEAMKLAPCAEAAQDENAPVSASCCAQVRKIGQSQKCLCAVMLSNTAKASGIKPEIAITIPKRCNIANRPVGYRCGAYTLP
;
A
#
# COMPACT_ATOMS: atom_id res chain seq x y z
N MET A 1 24.76 -5.32 -44.24
CA MET A 1 25.22 -6.17 -43.11
C MET A 1 24.94 -5.50 -41.76
N ALA A 2 25.40 -4.26 -41.51
CA ALA A 2 25.22 -3.57 -40.20
C ALA A 2 23.77 -3.15 -39.86
N ALA A 3 22.96 -2.79 -40.86
CA ALA A 3 21.57 -2.37 -40.64
C ALA A 3 20.66 -3.53 -40.18
N ALA A 4 20.87 -4.72 -40.73
CA ALA A 4 20.12 -5.92 -40.36
C ALA A 4 20.38 -6.33 -38.90
N MET A 5 21.62 -6.20 -38.42
CA MET A 5 21.98 -6.53 -37.04
C MET A 5 21.29 -5.61 -36.03
N LYS A 6 21.19 -4.31 -36.33
CA LYS A 6 20.43 -3.35 -35.50
C LYS A 6 18.95 -3.66 -35.43
N LEU A 7 18.34 -4.03 -36.56
CA LEU A 7 16.91 -4.37 -36.60
C LEU A 7 16.60 -5.65 -35.83
N ILE A 8 17.48 -6.66 -35.89
CA ILE A 8 17.33 -7.91 -35.14
C ILE A 8 17.45 -7.66 -33.62
N SER A 9 18.41 -6.82 -33.18
CA SER A 9 18.54 -6.46 -31.77
C SER A 9 17.34 -5.68 -31.24
N VAL A 10 16.80 -4.75 -32.03
CA VAL A 10 15.62 -3.97 -31.65
C VAL A 10 14.36 -4.85 -31.63
N LEU A 11 14.16 -5.73 -32.60
CA LEU A 11 13.05 -6.69 -32.59
C LEU A 11 13.15 -7.66 -31.41
N GLY A 12 14.36 -8.15 -31.10
CA GLY A 12 14.60 -9.00 -29.93
C GLY A 12 14.22 -8.32 -28.62
N LEU A 13 14.57 -7.04 -28.45
CA LEU A 13 14.20 -6.26 -27.27
C LEU A 13 12.68 -6.06 -27.16
N ILE A 14 12.00 -5.77 -28.28
CA ILE A 14 10.53 -5.60 -28.31
C ILE A 14 9.82 -6.92 -27.96
N VAL A 15 10.31 -8.05 -28.46
CA VAL A 15 9.76 -9.38 -28.13
C VAL A 15 9.98 -9.72 -26.66
N LEU A 16 11.13 -9.37 -26.07
CA LEU A 16 11.38 -9.55 -24.64
C LEU A 16 10.44 -8.71 -23.76
N ILE A 17 10.14 -7.47 -24.17
CA ILE A 17 9.16 -6.61 -23.48
C ILE A 17 7.75 -7.21 -23.60
N SER A 18 7.43 -7.84 -24.74
CA SER A 18 6.11 -8.42 -25.02
C SER A 18 5.86 -9.76 -24.30
N LEU A 19 6.93 -10.54 -24.04
CA LEU A 19 6.87 -11.78 -23.25
C LEU A 19 6.96 -11.55 -21.74
N GLY A 20 7.25 -10.31 -21.31
CA GLY A 20 6.98 -9.86 -19.95
C GLY A 20 5.49 -9.93 -19.70
N LYS A 21 5.00 -11.13 -19.38
CA LYS A 21 3.63 -11.37 -18.93
C LYS A 21 3.28 -10.26 -17.95
N VAL A 22 2.39 -9.37 -18.38
CA VAL A 22 1.57 -8.57 -17.48
C VAL A 22 0.71 -9.61 -16.76
N VAL A 23 1.30 -10.23 -15.74
CA VAL A 23 0.53 -10.88 -14.71
C VAL A 23 -0.27 -9.73 -14.14
N ASP A 24 -1.59 -9.79 -14.32
CA ASP A 24 -2.51 -9.05 -13.46
C ASP A 24 -2.38 -9.70 -12.08
N ALA A 25 -1.22 -9.50 -11.46
CA ALA A 25 -0.99 -9.79 -10.07
C ALA A 25 -1.80 -8.72 -9.37
N ALA A 26 -3.07 -9.03 -9.14
CA ALA A 26 -3.88 -8.27 -8.21
C ALA A 26 -3.02 -8.14 -6.94
N GLY A 27 -2.56 -6.92 -6.69
CA GLY A 27 -1.62 -6.63 -5.61
C GLY A 27 -2.28 -6.89 -4.27
N GLU A 28 -1.59 -6.57 -3.18
CA GLU A 28 -2.13 -6.74 -1.83
C GLU A 28 -3.45 -5.98 -1.61
N CYS A 29 -3.71 -4.95 -2.44
CA CYS A 29 -4.94 -4.15 -2.51
C CYS A 29 -5.83 -4.44 -3.74
N GLY A 30 -5.70 -5.63 -4.34
CA GLY A 30 -6.47 -6.02 -5.52
C GLY A 30 -6.04 -5.28 -6.78
N LYS A 31 -6.96 -4.55 -7.41
CA LYS A 31 -6.70 -3.78 -8.65
C LYS A 31 -6.00 -2.44 -8.41
N SER A 32 -5.96 -1.98 -7.16
CA SER A 32 -5.29 -0.74 -6.79
C SER A 32 -3.88 -1.02 -6.29
N ALA A 33 -2.93 -0.15 -6.64
CA ALA A 33 -1.63 -0.11 -5.97
C ALA A 33 -1.81 0.35 -4.51
N PRO A 34 -1.02 -0.20 -3.56
CA PRO A 34 -1.07 0.22 -2.16
C PRO A 34 -0.77 1.72 -1.98
N ASP A 35 0.10 2.30 -2.80
CA ASP A 35 0.38 3.73 -2.81
C ASP A 35 -0.88 4.57 -3.15
N ASN A 36 -1.71 4.13 -4.10
CA ASN A 36 -2.97 4.81 -4.43
C ASN A 36 -4.00 4.70 -3.29
N GLU A 37 -4.04 3.57 -2.60
CA GLU A 37 -4.90 3.41 -1.41
C GLU A 37 -4.36 4.24 -0.22
N ALA A 38 -3.04 4.39 -0.09
CA ALA A 38 -2.41 5.23 0.92
C ALA A 38 -2.79 6.71 0.75
N MET A 39 -2.93 7.21 -0.48
CA MET A 39 -3.42 8.58 -0.72
C MET A 39 -4.82 8.82 -0.15
N LYS A 40 -5.68 7.79 -0.10
CA LYS A 40 -7.02 7.91 0.52
C LYS A 40 -6.98 8.05 2.03
N LEU A 41 -5.83 7.75 2.65
CA LEU A 41 -5.56 7.95 4.07
C LEU A 41 -4.92 9.31 4.38
N ALA A 42 -4.88 10.24 3.43
CA ALA A 42 -4.53 11.65 3.70
C ALA A 42 -5.22 12.24 4.97
N PRO A 43 -6.52 12.04 5.24
CA PRO A 43 -7.15 12.53 6.48
C PRO A 43 -6.66 11.84 7.77
N CYS A 44 -5.87 10.77 7.66
CA CYS A 44 -5.23 10.08 8.78
C CYS A 44 -3.78 10.53 9.03
N ALA A 45 -3.20 11.39 8.19
CA ALA A 45 -1.77 11.68 8.22
C ALA A 45 -1.30 12.12 9.62
N GLU A 46 -1.99 13.09 10.22
CA GLU A 46 -1.69 13.60 11.57
C GLU A 46 -1.78 12.49 12.63
N ALA A 47 -2.88 11.73 12.61
CA ALA A 47 -3.11 10.61 13.52
C ALA A 47 -2.14 9.42 13.33
N ALA A 48 -1.45 9.38 12.18
CA ALA A 48 -0.47 8.38 11.81
C ALA A 48 0.97 8.85 12.08
N GLN A 49 1.17 10.13 12.39
CA GLN A 49 2.45 10.72 12.78
C GLN A 49 2.55 10.93 14.31
N ASP A 50 1.42 11.19 14.97
CA ASP A 50 1.29 11.44 16.40
C ASP A 50 0.19 10.57 17.03
N GLU A 51 0.56 9.83 18.08
CA GLU A 51 -0.33 8.96 18.84
C GLU A 51 -1.44 9.72 19.59
N ASN A 52 -1.21 11.01 19.88
CA ASN A 52 -2.14 11.86 20.62
C ASN A 52 -3.07 12.64 19.69
N ALA A 53 -2.72 12.81 18.41
CA ALA A 53 -3.49 13.62 17.46
C ALA A 53 -4.86 13.01 17.17
N PRO A 54 -5.99 13.74 17.32
CA PRO A 54 -7.33 13.18 17.20
C PRO A 54 -7.58 12.53 15.84
N VAL A 55 -8.36 11.45 15.83
CA VAL A 55 -8.70 10.75 14.58
C VAL A 55 -10.02 11.26 14.04
N SER A 56 -10.01 11.76 12.80
CA SER A 56 -11.22 12.23 12.13
C SER A 56 -12.16 11.08 11.75
N ALA A 57 -13.46 11.34 11.69
CA ALA A 57 -14.44 10.34 11.24
C ALA A 57 -14.17 9.88 9.80
N SER A 58 -13.68 10.77 8.93
CA SER A 58 -13.27 10.45 7.56
C SER A 58 -12.07 9.50 7.53
N CYS A 59 -11.07 9.73 8.39
CA CYS A 59 -9.96 8.79 8.56
C CYS A 59 -10.47 7.39 8.94
N CYS A 60 -11.29 7.29 9.99
CA CYS A 60 -11.81 5.99 10.44
C CYS A 60 -12.65 5.28 9.38
N ALA A 61 -13.42 6.02 8.57
CA ALA A 61 -14.17 5.45 7.46
C ALA A 61 -13.25 4.82 6.40
N GLN A 62 -12.12 5.46 6.08
CA GLN A 62 -11.15 4.93 5.11
C GLN A 62 -10.37 3.75 5.67
N VAL A 63 -9.90 3.84 6.92
CA VAL A 63 -9.22 2.73 7.60
C VAL A 63 -10.14 1.51 7.72
N ARG A 64 -11.44 1.70 7.97
CA ARG A 64 -12.41 0.60 7.98
C ARG A 64 -12.56 -0.07 6.62
N LYS A 65 -12.51 0.67 5.51
CA LYS A 65 -12.58 0.11 4.15
C LYS A 65 -11.33 -0.68 3.81
N ILE A 66 -10.15 -0.08 4.01
CA ILE A 66 -8.85 -0.72 3.71
C ILE A 66 -8.62 -1.93 4.64
N GLY A 67 -8.99 -1.79 5.91
CA GLY A 67 -8.84 -2.83 6.93
C GLY A 67 -9.69 -4.08 6.72
N GLN A 68 -10.62 -4.09 5.76
CA GLN A 68 -11.28 -5.33 5.33
C GLN A 68 -10.30 -6.31 4.68
N SER A 69 -9.21 -5.80 4.08
CA SER A 69 -8.10 -6.60 3.59
C SER A 69 -6.87 -6.33 4.45
N GLN A 70 -6.55 -7.29 5.32
CA GLN A 70 -5.33 -7.27 6.15
C GLN A 70 -4.05 -7.04 5.34
N LYS A 71 -3.94 -7.72 4.19
CA LYS A 71 -2.80 -7.59 3.29
C LYS A 71 -2.72 -6.16 2.74
N CYS A 72 -3.84 -5.61 2.26
CA CYS A 72 -3.87 -4.25 1.75
C CYS A 72 -3.52 -3.23 2.84
N LEU A 73 -4.06 -3.38 4.05
CA LEU A 73 -3.75 -2.49 5.16
C LEU A 73 -2.25 -2.49 5.50
N CYS A 74 -1.60 -3.65 5.55
CA CYS A 74 -0.16 -3.73 5.75
C CYS A 74 0.62 -3.11 4.59
N ALA A 75 0.24 -3.41 3.35
CA ALA A 75 0.89 -2.89 2.16
C ALA A 75 0.81 -1.36 2.12
N VAL A 76 -0.34 -0.79 2.47
CA VAL A 76 -0.57 0.64 2.57
C VAL A 76 0.32 1.27 3.64
N MET A 77 0.41 0.68 4.82
CA MET A 77 1.28 1.18 5.90
C MET A 77 2.77 1.13 5.53
N LEU A 78 3.19 0.15 4.74
CA LEU A 78 4.58 -0.04 4.32
C LEU A 78 4.90 0.58 2.95
N SER A 79 3.92 1.23 2.32
CA SER A 79 4.02 1.83 0.98
C SER A 79 5.01 2.99 0.93
N ASN A 80 5.46 3.34 -0.27
CA ASN A 80 6.38 4.46 -0.45
C ASN A 80 5.66 5.78 -0.16
N THR A 81 4.38 5.90 -0.51
CA THR A 81 3.55 7.05 -0.16
C THR A 81 3.48 7.25 1.36
N ALA A 82 3.21 6.20 2.15
CA ALA A 82 3.18 6.32 3.60
C ALA A 82 4.53 6.80 4.17
N LYS A 83 5.64 6.24 3.68
CA LYS A 83 6.99 6.66 4.08
C LYS A 83 7.29 8.11 3.71
N ALA A 84 6.96 8.52 2.48
CA ALA A 84 7.18 9.87 1.99
C ALA A 84 6.33 10.91 2.74
N SER A 85 5.15 10.52 3.22
CA SER A 85 4.30 11.34 4.07
C SER A 85 4.73 11.36 5.55
N GLY A 86 5.88 10.78 5.90
CA GLY A 86 6.39 10.78 7.28
C GLY A 86 5.56 9.92 8.24
N ILE A 87 4.76 8.99 7.72
CA ILE A 87 3.95 8.10 8.55
C ILE A 87 4.85 7.15 9.32
N LYS A 88 4.62 7.06 10.63
CA LYS A 88 5.32 6.13 11.52
C LYS A 88 4.50 4.86 11.66
N PRO A 89 4.97 3.70 11.17
CA PRO A 89 4.22 2.45 11.28
C PRO A 89 3.83 2.11 12.73
N GLU A 90 4.69 2.42 13.71
CA GLU A 90 4.47 2.20 15.14
C GLU A 90 3.23 2.94 15.67
N ILE A 91 2.97 4.14 15.14
CA ILE A 91 1.80 4.94 15.50
C ILE A 91 0.60 4.52 14.65
N ALA A 92 0.80 4.33 13.34
CA ALA A 92 -0.25 3.99 12.39
C ALA A 92 -0.98 2.68 12.74
N ILE A 93 -0.28 1.66 13.25
CA ILE A 93 -0.90 0.38 13.69
C ILE A 93 -1.91 0.56 14.84
N THR A 94 -1.86 1.67 15.56
CA THR A 94 -2.80 1.98 16.64
C THR A 94 -4.10 2.62 16.14
N ILE A 95 -4.12 3.18 14.93
CA ILE A 95 -5.29 3.89 14.38
C ILE A 95 -6.54 3.00 14.34
N PRO A 96 -6.49 1.72 13.89
CA PRO A 96 -7.66 0.85 13.95
C PRO A 96 -8.25 0.71 15.36
N LYS A 97 -7.39 0.73 16.41
CA LYS A 97 -7.81 0.75 17.81
C LYS A 97 -8.53 2.03 18.17
N ARG A 98 -7.93 3.17 17.83
CA ARG A 98 -8.43 4.52 18.12
C ARG A 98 -9.76 4.79 17.42
N CYS A 99 -9.95 4.21 16.23
CA CYS A 99 -11.20 4.20 15.48
C CYS A 99 -12.25 3.19 15.98
N ASN A 100 -11.94 2.41 17.03
CA ASN A 100 -12.82 1.38 17.59
C ASN A 100 -13.36 0.39 16.54
N ILE A 101 -12.51 -0.09 15.62
CA ILE A 101 -12.91 -1.05 14.58
C ILE A 101 -13.00 -2.44 15.20
N ALA A 102 -14.22 -2.96 15.35
CA ALA A 102 -14.50 -4.22 16.04
C ALA A 102 -13.84 -5.46 15.40
N ASN A 103 -13.88 -5.58 14.07
CA ASN A 103 -13.30 -6.74 13.34
C ASN A 103 -11.84 -6.50 12.95
N ARG A 104 -11.08 -5.87 13.85
CA ARG A 104 -9.65 -5.64 13.66
C ARG A 104 -8.89 -6.97 13.80
N PRO A 105 -7.95 -7.25 12.88
CA PRO A 105 -7.13 -8.45 12.90
C PRO A 105 -5.99 -8.33 13.92
N VAL A 106 -6.32 -8.52 15.20
CA VAL A 106 -5.36 -8.53 16.30
C VAL A 106 -4.32 -9.64 16.08
N GLY A 107 -3.04 -9.32 16.24
CA GLY A 107 -1.94 -10.28 16.07
C GLY A 107 -1.47 -10.46 14.63
N TYR A 108 -2.04 -9.76 13.65
CA TYR A 108 -1.59 -9.85 12.27
C TYR A 108 -0.25 -9.14 12.07
N ARG A 109 0.70 -9.81 11.39
CA ARG A 109 2.05 -9.30 11.15
C ARG A 109 2.15 -8.53 9.83
N CYS A 110 2.45 -7.24 9.92
CA CYS A 110 2.84 -6.37 8.80
C CYS A 110 4.37 -6.19 8.82
N GLY A 111 5.11 -7.10 8.19
CA GLY A 111 6.58 -7.08 8.25
C GLY A 111 7.07 -7.24 9.69
N ALA A 112 7.75 -6.21 10.22
CA ALA A 112 8.23 -6.19 11.61
C ALA A 112 7.17 -5.75 12.64
N TYR A 113 6.02 -5.24 12.20
CA TYR A 113 4.96 -4.72 13.08
C TYR A 113 3.84 -5.72 13.26
N THR A 114 3.20 -5.72 14.43
CA THR A 114 2.02 -6.55 14.70
C THR A 114 0.86 -5.66 15.07
N LEU A 115 -0.31 -5.87 14.45
CA LEU A 115 -1.50 -5.12 14.81
C LEU A 115 -1.89 -5.46 16.27
N PRO A 116 -2.01 -4.45 17.15
CA PRO A 116 -2.35 -4.70 18.55
C PRO A 116 -3.85 -5.05 18.72
#